data_AF-A0A949UPN6-F1
#
_entry.id   AF-A0A949UPN6-F1
#
_cell.length_a   1.000
_cell.length_b   1.000
_cell.length_c   1.000
_cell.angle_alpha   90.00
_cell.angle_beta   90.00
_cell.angle_gamma   90.00
#
_symmetry.space_group_name_H-M   'P 1'
#
loop_
_entity.id
_entity.type
_entity.pdbx_description
1 polymer ?
#
loop_
_entity_poly.entity_id
_entity_poly.type
_entity_poly.pdbx_seq_one_letter_code
_entity_poly.pdbx_strand_id
1 'polypeptide(L)'
;MYSPLNNIHVLNGDSLKEQFPSEIKGEIIVARECMVDGSVQGNTSDEIFKSRAKFINETFDDAEVDYYAKTVSEFEKIKSNASHSEINLWFEDDLFCQVNFWFVIHYILEHKIEAPLYLIRPITSHQYGFGGMNQLELQDAYKNKIRINDVIEIGELWKFFQKENISEMIQLSEKLQERYPFILPAVKALQESFEFERPKKSIKSIITELDTKEFGPVFREFCKREAIYGFGDVQVKRLFDEIIQELEN
;
A
#
# COMPACT_ATOMS: atom_id res chain seq x y z
N MET A 1 -27.10 0.94 27.27
CA MET A 1 -26.27 1.81 26.41
C MET A 1 -25.31 0.90 25.68
N TYR A 2 -25.40 0.82 24.36
CA TYR A 2 -24.37 0.17 23.57
C TYR A 2 -23.08 0.97 23.79
N SER A 3 -21.99 0.31 24.20
CA SER A 3 -20.66 0.90 24.07
C SER A 3 -20.51 1.33 22.60
N PRO A 4 -20.00 2.53 22.29
CA PRO A 4 -19.62 2.82 20.91
C PRO A 4 -18.72 1.68 20.46
N LEU A 5 -19.02 1.09 19.31
CA LEU A 5 -18.08 0.17 18.65
C LEU A 5 -16.74 0.90 18.64
N ASN A 6 -15.69 0.28 19.19
CA ASN A 6 -14.37 0.84 19.04
C ASN A 6 -14.04 0.75 17.54
N ASN A 7 -13.90 1.87 16.86
CA ASN A 7 -13.50 1.82 15.46
C ASN A 7 -11.99 1.65 15.40
N ILE A 8 -11.51 0.78 14.51
CA ILE A 8 -10.10 0.72 14.13
C ILE A 8 -9.97 1.39 12.77
N HIS A 9 -8.97 2.24 12.60
CA HIS A 9 -8.59 2.84 11.33
C HIS A 9 -7.18 2.40 10.98
N VAL A 10 -7.06 1.54 9.97
CA VAL A 10 -5.77 1.13 9.41
C VAL A 10 -5.43 2.08 8.26
N LEU A 11 -4.37 2.86 8.43
CA LEU A 11 -3.89 3.85 7.46
C LEU A 11 -2.66 3.32 6.72
N ASN A 12 -2.58 3.55 5.41
CA ASN A 12 -1.42 3.17 4.61
C ASN A 12 -0.31 4.24 4.66
N GLY A 13 0.44 4.28 5.76
CA GLY A 13 1.56 5.21 5.96
C GLY A 13 1.23 6.46 6.78
N ASP A 14 2.29 7.19 7.18
CA ASP A 14 2.16 8.32 8.11
C ASP A 14 1.60 9.59 7.46
N SER A 15 1.71 9.76 6.14
CA SER A 15 1.20 10.94 5.43
C SER A 15 -0.31 11.17 5.65
N LEU A 16 -1.12 10.10 5.66
CA LEU A 16 -2.55 10.20 5.99
C LEU A 16 -2.77 10.44 7.49
N LYS A 17 -1.94 9.86 8.36
CA LYS A 17 -2.04 10.03 9.81
C LYS A 17 -1.87 11.49 10.22
N GLU A 18 -0.93 12.22 9.62
CA GLU A 18 -0.65 13.63 9.95
C GLU A 18 -1.83 14.55 9.70
N GLN A 19 -2.71 14.20 8.76
CA GLN A 19 -3.91 14.95 8.40
C GLN A 19 -5.20 14.22 8.77
N PHE A 20 -5.15 13.17 9.59
CA PHE A 20 -6.34 12.39 9.89
C PHE A 20 -7.36 13.20 10.71
N PRO A 21 -8.66 13.23 10.33
CA PRO A 21 -9.64 14.06 11.01
C PRO A 21 -9.86 13.68 12.47
N SER A 22 -9.70 14.67 13.36
CA SER A 22 -9.88 14.51 14.80
C SER A 22 -11.32 14.13 15.18
N GLU A 23 -12.28 14.41 14.30
CA GLU A 23 -13.69 14.08 14.39
C GLU A 23 -13.95 12.59 14.22
N ILE A 24 -13.11 11.89 13.44
CA ILE A 24 -13.19 10.45 13.25
C ILE A 24 -12.57 9.77 14.47
N LYS A 25 -13.42 9.20 15.32
CA LYS A 25 -13.00 8.54 16.56
C LYS A 25 -12.70 7.07 16.30
N GLY A 26 -11.61 6.61 16.90
CA GLY A 26 -11.17 5.23 16.83
C GLY A 26 -9.68 5.12 17.14
N GLU A 27 -9.20 3.89 17.23
CA GLU A 27 -7.77 3.62 17.27
C GLU A 27 -7.18 3.75 15.88
N ILE A 28 -6.09 4.50 15.77
CA ILE A 28 -5.33 4.65 14.52
C ILE A 28 -4.17 3.65 14.56
N ILE A 29 -4.12 2.83 13.52
CA ILE A 29 -3.05 1.87 13.25
C ILE A 29 -2.44 2.26 11.91
N VAL A 30 -1.12 2.38 11.83
CA VAL A 30 -0.45 2.71 10.56
C VAL A 30 0.29 1.49 10.02
N ALA A 31 -0.12 1.03 8.85
CA ALA A 31 0.60 0.03 8.07
C ALA A 31 1.83 0.69 7.41
N ARG A 32 2.94 0.78 8.15
CA ARG A 32 4.23 1.29 7.68
C ARG A 32 5.00 0.24 6.89
N GLU A 33 4.42 -0.14 5.75
CA GLU A 33 4.99 -1.14 4.88
C GLU A 33 5.09 -0.68 3.44
N CYS A 34 5.96 -1.36 2.70
CA CYS A 34 6.18 -1.17 1.28
C CYS A 34 6.23 -2.56 0.63
N MET A 35 5.14 -3.33 0.75
CA MET A 35 5.12 -4.76 0.40
C MET A 35 5.33 -5.01 -1.10
N VAL A 36 5.13 -4.00 -1.95
CA VAL A 36 5.40 -4.07 -3.40
C VAL A 36 6.90 -4.22 -3.72
N ASP A 37 7.78 -3.93 -2.76
CA ASP A 37 9.22 -3.86 -2.97
C ASP A 37 9.97 -4.64 -1.88
N GLY A 38 11.02 -5.35 -2.29
CA GLY A 38 11.78 -6.25 -1.44
C GLY A 38 11.12 -7.61 -1.22
N SER A 39 11.81 -8.48 -0.49
CA SER A 39 11.34 -9.84 -0.24
C SER A 39 10.09 -9.84 0.64
N VAL A 40 9.10 -10.67 0.28
CA VAL A 40 7.90 -10.97 1.08
C VAL A 40 7.79 -12.46 1.39
N GLN A 41 8.92 -13.18 1.36
CA GLN A 41 8.97 -14.61 1.64
C GLN A 41 8.60 -14.92 3.10
N GLY A 42 7.76 -15.94 3.27
CA GLY A 42 7.31 -16.45 4.56
C GLY A 42 5.94 -17.11 4.44
N ASN A 43 5.72 -18.17 5.21
CA ASN A 43 4.44 -18.90 5.25
C ASN A 43 3.48 -18.31 6.29
N THR A 44 4.02 -17.57 7.26
CA THR A 44 3.27 -16.85 8.29
C THR A 44 3.64 -15.38 8.30
N SER A 45 2.80 -14.52 8.87
CA SER A 45 3.13 -13.10 9.08
C SER A 45 4.42 -12.90 9.85
N ASP A 46 4.72 -13.71 10.88
CA ASP A 46 5.99 -13.63 11.61
C ASP A 46 7.21 -13.91 10.71
N GLU A 47 7.12 -14.90 9.83
CA GLU A 47 8.18 -15.20 8.85
C GLU A 47 8.33 -14.08 7.83
N ILE A 48 7.20 -13.53 7.36
CA ILE A 48 7.17 -12.38 6.46
C ILE A 48 7.84 -11.18 7.12
N PHE A 49 7.42 -10.79 8.34
CA PHE A 49 8.00 -9.66 9.08
C PHE A 49 9.49 -9.83 9.33
N LYS A 50 9.97 -11.05 9.57
CA LYS A 50 11.41 -11.32 9.66
C LYS A 50 12.13 -11.07 8.34
N SER A 51 11.55 -11.50 7.21
CA SER A 51 12.09 -11.23 5.88
C SER A 51 12.10 -9.72 5.57
N ARG A 52 11.02 -9.02 5.95
CA ARG A 52 10.87 -7.57 5.82
C ARG A 52 11.90 -6.81 6.65
N ALA A 53 12.07 -7.15 7.93
CA ALA A 53 13.04 -6.51 8.82
C ALA A 53 14.45 -6.50 8.21
N LYS A 54 14.87 -7.65 7.65
CA LYS A 54 16.14 -7.77 6.94
C LYS A 54 16.22 -6.85 5.72
N PHE A 55 15.21 -6.88 4.84
CA PHE A 55 15.18 -6.03 3.65
C PHE A 55 15.22 -4.54 3.99
N ILE A 56 14.43 -4.12 4.99
CA ILE A 56 14.37 -2.72 5.44
C ILE A 56 15.73 -2.28 5.97
N ASN A 57 16.40 -3.13 6.76
CA ASN A 57 17.72 -2.84 7.27
C ASN A 57 18.76 -2.70 6.16
N GLU A 58 18.77 -3.61 5.21
CA GLU A 58 19.73 -3.61 4.09
C GLU A 58 19.50 -2.44 3.11
N THR A 59 18.25 -1.98 2.96
CA THR A 59 17.86 -1.01 1.93
C THR A 59 17.78 0.43 2.44
N PHE A 60 17.24 0.63 3.63
CA PHE A 60 16.92 1.96 4.16
C PHE A 60 17.80 2.38 5.34
N ASP A 61 18.76 1.54 5.73
CA ASP A 61 19.66 1.75 6.90
C ASP A 61 18.88 1.91 8.23
N ASP A 62 17.64 1.42 8.26
CA ASP A 62 16.81 1.39 9.46
C ASP A 62 17.11 0.13 10.27
N ALA A 63 17.30 0.25 11.59
CA ALA A 63 17.58 -0.90 12.43
C ALA A 63 16.39 -1.89 12.45
N GLU A 64 16.65 -3.20 12.42
CA GLU A 64 15.58 -4.22 12.53
C GLU A 64 14.71 -4.02 13.78
N VAL A 65 15.34 -3.62 14.90
CA VAL A 65 14.63 -3.31 16.16
C VAL A 65 13.62 -2.18 15.98
N ASP A 66 13.98 -1.16 15.21
CA ASP A 66 13.10 -0.04 14.91
C ASP A 66 11.93 -0.47 14.02
N TYR A 67 12.16 -1.36 13.07
CA TYR A 67 11.10 -1.94 12.24
C TYR A 67 10.06 -2.69 13.08
N TYR A 68 10.50 -3.59 13.98
CA TYR A 68 9.55 -4.31 14.86
C TYR A 68 8.79 -3.35 15.78
N ALA A 69 9.47 -2.36 16.34
CA ALA A 69 8.86 -1.39 17.24
C ALA A 69 7.85 -0.44 16.55
N LYS A 70 8.12 -0.02 15.31
CA LYS A 70 7.32 0.98 14.58
C LYS A 70 6.28 0.38 13.63
N THR A 71 6.52 -0.81 13.10
CA THR A 71 5.68 -1.44 12.07
C THR A 71 4.95 -2.66 12.61
N VAL A 72 5.68 -3.69 13.07
CA VAL A 72 5.05 -4.96 13.51
C VAL A 72 4.12 -4.73 14.70
N SER A 73 4.53 -3.87 15.65
CA SER A 73 3.69 -3.52 16.81
C SER A 73 2.34 -2.90 16.43
N GLU A 74 2.23 -2.24 15.27
CA GLU A 74 0.97 -1.68 14.76
C GLU A 74 0.06 -2.79 14.22
N PHE A 75 0.60 -3.76 13.49
CA PHE A 75 -0.18 -4.92 13.05
C PHE A 75 -0.73 -5.72 14.23
N GLU A 76 0.05 -5.91 15.29
CA GLU A 76 -0.43 -6.57 16.51
C GLU A 76 -1.60 -5.83 17.20
N LYS A 77 -1.71 -4.50 17.02
CA LYS A 77 -2.88 -3.74 17.53
C LYS A 77 -4.18 -4.13 16.83
N ILE A 78 -4.12 -4.56 15.57
CA ILE A 78 -5.31 -5.04 14.84
C ILE A 78 -5.87 -6.27 15.58
N LYS A 79 -4.98 -7.17 15.98
CA LYS A 79 -5.32 -8.40 16.71
C LYS A 79 -5.83 -8.13 18.11
N SER A 80 -5.21 -7.21 18.87
CA SER A 80 -5.61 -6.94 20.25
C SER A 80 -6.93 -6.19 20.40
N ASN A 81 -7.34 -5.39 19.40
CA ASN A 81 -8.46 -4.46 19.53
C ASN A 81 -9.69 -4.83 18.69
N ALA A 82 -9.64 -5.88 17.87
CA ALA A 82 -10.72 -6.18 16.94
C ALA A 82 -12.00 -6.76 17.60
N SER A 83 -11.94 -7.22 18.85
CA SER A 83 -13.12 -7.76 19.53
C SER A 83 -14.18 -6.66 19.71
N HIS A 84 -15.30 -6.78 18.99
CA HIS A 84 -16.43 -5.84 18.99
C HIS A 84 -16.14 -4.49 18.32
N SER A 85 -15.20 -4.47 17.37
CA SER A 85 -14.79 -3.29 16.61
C SER A 85 -15.12 -3.48 15.11
N GLU A 86 -15.41 -2.38 14.40
CA GLU A 86 -15.32 -2.38 12.93
C GLU A 86 -13.91 -1.93 12.50
N ILE A 87 -13.40 -2.52 11.43
CA ILE A 87 -12.07 -2.19 10.89
C ILE A 87 -12.26 -1.41 9.59
N ASN A 88 -11.76 -0.18 9.60
CA ASN A 88 -11.83 0.77 8.50
C ASN A 88 -10.45 0.87 7.86
N LEU A 89 -10.34 0.38 6.63
CA LEU A 89 -9.11 0.25 5.86
C LEU A 89 -9.01 1.43 4.90
N TRP A 90 -8.03 2.30 5.09
CA TRP A 90 -7.81 3.49 4.27
C TRP A 90 -6.69 3.24 3.26
N PHE A 91 -7.08 2.87 2.03
CA PHE A 91 -6.16 2.49 0.97
C PHE A 91 -6.58 3.12 -0.36
N GLU A 92 -5.59 3.51 -1.16
CA GLU A 92 -5.78 4.08 -2.48
C GLU A 92 -5.70 3.01 -3.57
N ASP A 93 -5.87 3.43 -4.82
CA ASP A 93 -6.09 2.54 -5.96
C ASP A 93 -4.79 2.11 -6.66
N ASP A 94 -3.66 2.75 -6.37
CA ASP A 94 -2.36 2.45 -6.97
C ASP A 94 -1.77 1.11 -6.50
N LEU A 95 -0.78 0.61 -7.24
CA LEU A 95 -0.12 -0.67 -6.97
C LEU A 95 0.48 -0.74 -5.55
N PHE A 96 1.21 0.30 -5.11
CA PHE A 96 1.81 0.34 -3.79
C PHE A 96 0.76 0.14 -2.69
N CYS A 97 -0.33 0.90 -2.76
CA CYS A 97 -1.44 0.80 -1.82
C CYS A 97 -2.13 -0.55 -1.88
N GLN A 98 -2.35 -1.08 -3.08
CA GLN A 98 -3.06 -2.35 -3.26
C GLN A 98 -2.29 -3.54 -2.68
N VAL A 99 -0.97 -3.62 -2.86
CA VAL A 99 -0.19 -4.74 -2.28
C VAL A 99 -0.23 -4.70 -0.75
N ASN A 100 -0.11 -3.51 -0.14
CA ASN A 100 -0.25 -3.35 1.32
C ASN A 100 -1.67 -3.70 1.79
N PHE A 101 -2.71 -3.30 1.04
CA PHE A 101 -4.10 -3.64 1.34
C PHE A 101 -4.33 -5.16 1.33
N TRP A 102 -3.84 -5.86 0.30
CA TRP A 102 -3.96 -7.32 0.22
C TRP A 102 -3.26 -8.01 1.38
N PHE A 103 -2.08 -7.52 1.77
CA PHE A 103 -1.37 -8.03 2.96
C PHE A 103 -2.17 -7.83 4.25
N VAL A 104 -2.76 -6.65 4.47
CA VAL A 104 -3.56 -6.39 5.68
C VAL A 104 -4.77 -7.31 5.74
N ILE A 105 -5.46 -7.52 4.62
CA ILE A 105 -6.56 -8.50 4.54
C ILE A 105 -6.07 -9.92 4.82
N HIS A 106 -4.92 -10.30 4.27
CA HIS A 106 -4.30 -11.59 4.55
C HIS A 106 -3.97 -11.76 6.04
N TYR A 107 -3.37 -10.75 6.67
CA TYR A 107 -3.05 -10.75 8.10
C TYR A 107 -4.31 -10.94 8.97
N ILE A 108 -5.41 -10.25 8.63
CA ILE A 108 -6.71 -10.38 9.29
C ILE A 108 -7.24 -11.82 9.18
N LEU A 109 -7.17 -12.42 7.99
CA LEU A 109 -7.60 -13.81 7.76
C LEU A 109 -6.73 -14.84 8.49
N GLU A 110 -5.41 -14.69 8.44
CA GLU A 110 -4.45 -15.56 9.11
C GLU A 110 -4.72 -15.63 10.61
N HIS A 111 -5.02 -14.48 11.22
CA HIS A 111 -5.30 -14.34 12.65
C HIS A 111 -6.76 -14.60 13.02
N LYS A 112 -7.61 -14.96 12.07
CA LYS A 112 -9.05 -15.25 12.27
C LYS A 112 -9.76 -14.09 12.99
N ILE A 113 -9.43 -12.87 12.59
CA ILE A 113 -10.03 -11.67 13.17
C ILE A 113 -11.45 -11.50 12.61
N GLU A 114 -12.45 -11.70 13.47
CA GLU A 114 -13.86 -11.59 13.10
C GLU A 114 -14.37 -10.17 13.38
N ALA A 115 -14.31 -9.30 12.37
CA ALA A 115 -14.80 -7.93 12.42
C ALA A 115 -15.43 -7.50 11.08
N PRO A 116 -16.45 -6.62 11.08
CA PRO A 116 -16.88 -5.95 9.87
C PRO A 116 -15.73 -5.13 9.27
N LEU A 117 -15.40 -5.39 7.99
CA LEU A 117 -14.36 -4.68 7.27
C LEU A 117 -14.97 -3.67 6.30
N TYR A 118 -14.42 -2.46 6.30
CA TYR A 118 -14.81 -1.38 5.40
C TYR A 118 -13.60 -0.81 4.69
N LEU A 119 -13.73 -0.56 3.39
CA LEU A 119 -12.74 0.12 2.58
C LEU A 119 -13.12 1.59 2.44
N ILE A 120 -12.18 2.48 2.74
CA ILE A 120 -12.28 3.92 2.52
C ILE A 120 -11.29 4.26 1.43
N ARG A 121 -11.77 4.97 0.40
CA ARG A 121 -11.00 5.42 -0.76
C ARG A 121 -11.12 6.93 -0.91
N PRO A 122 -10.17 7.60 -1.56
CA PRO A 122 -10.33 9.00 -1.96
C PRO A 122 -11.62 9.18 -2.78
N ILE A 123 -12.44 10.19 -2.48
CA ILE A 123 -13.73 10.44 -3.17
C ILE A 123 -13.51 10.90 -4.62
N THR A 124 -12.38 11.54 -4.85
CA THR A 124 -12.01 12.13 -6.14
C THR A 124 -10.68 11.54 -6.57
N SER A 125 -10.49 11.38 -7.88
CA SER A 125 -9.20 11.07 -8.48
C SER A 125 -8.26 12.28 -8.40
N HIS A 126 -7.93 12.73 -7.19
CA HIS A 126 -6.83 13.66 -7.01
C HIS A 126 -5.56 12.93 -7.41
N GLN A 127 -4.69 13.61 -8.16
CA GLN A 127 -3.35 13.10 -8.50
C GLN A 127 -2.55 12.69 -7.23
N TYR A 128 -2.92 13.26 -6.08
CA TYR A 128 -2.26 13.04 -4.79
C TYR A 128 -3.06 12.16 -3.82
N GLY A 129 -4.13 11.49 -4.28
CA GLY A 129 -4.96 10.64 -3.42
C GLY A 129 -5.49 11.37 -2.18
N PHE A 130 -5.41 10.72 -1.01
CA PHE A 130 -5.69 11.30 0.30
C PHE A 130 -4.76 12.47 0.64
N GLY A 131 -3.52 12.48 0.13
CA GLY A 131 -2.58 13.60 0.30
C GLY A 131 -3.09 14.93 -0.25
N GLY A 132 -4.04 14.88 -1.19
CA GLY A 132 -4.69 16.07 -1.76
C GLY A 132 -6.00 16.48 -1.08
N MET A 133 -6.50 15.68 -0.13
CA MET A 133 -7.82 15.88 0.46
C MET A 133 -7.74 16.71 1.75
N ASN A 134 -8.72 17.60 1.94
CA ASN A 134 -8.86 18.33 3.20
C ASN A 134 -9.68 17.53 4.24
N GLN A 135 -9.77 18.07 5.46
CA GLN A 135 -10.46 17.44 6.60
C GLN A 135 -11.92 17.06 6.32
N LEU A 136 -12.67 17.89 5.58
CA LEU A 136 -14.07 17.62 5.25
C LEU A 136 -14.18 16.49 4.22
N GLU A 137 -13.30 16.48 3.23
CA GLU A 137 -13.25 15.43 2.21
C GLU A 137 -12.88 14.07 2.81
N LEU A 138 -11.95 14.03 3.77
CA LEU A 138 -11.61 12.79 4.49
C LEU A 138 -12.80 12.28 5.33
N GLN A 139 -13.53 13.19 5.97
CA GLN A 139 -14.76 12.83 6.69
C GLN A 139 -15.85 12.30 5.74
N ASP A 140 -15.99 12.90 4.56
CA ASP A 140 -16.94 12.43 3.56
C ASP A 140 -16.52 11.08 2.97
N ALA A 141 -15.22 10.81 2.81
CA ALA A 141 -14.73 9.51 2.37
C ALA A 141 -15.10 8.43 3.39
N TYR A 142 -14.92 8.73 4.68
CA TYR A 142 -15.31 7.83 5.76
C TYR A 142 -16.82 7.53 5.78
N LYS A 143 -17.67 8.54 5.54
CA LYS A 143 -19.13 8.34 5.43
C LYS A 143 -19.51 7.45 4.23
N ASN A 144 -18.72 7.47 3.17
CA ASN A 144 -18.93 6.69 1.94
C ASN A 144 -18.15 5.37 1.91
N LYS A 145 -17.69 4.88 3.06
CA LYS A 145 -16.98 3.61 3.18
C LYS A 145 -17.77 2.44 2.59
N ILE A 146 -17.07 1.52 1.95
CA ILE A 146 -17.67 0.35 1.27
C ILE A 146 -17.42 -0.89 2.12
N ARG A 147 -18.47 -1.66 2.42
CA ARG A 147 -18.31 -2.93 3.13
C ARG A 147 -17.59 -3.94 2.23
N ILE A 148 -16.54 -4.57 2.76
CA ILE A 148 -15.80 -5.61 2.06
C ILE A 148 -16.48 -6.96 2.35
N ASN A 149 -17.00 -7.61 1.31
CA ASN A 149 -17.60 -8.95 1.46
C ASN A 149 -16.72 -10.06 0.85
N ASP A 150 -15.74 -9.72 0.04
CA ASP A 150 -14.87 -10.64 -0.73
C ASP A 150 -13.50 -10.76 -0.05
N VAL A 151 -13.52 -10.88 1.28
CA VAL A 151 -12.31 -10.84 2.13
C VAL A 151 -11.38 -11.98 1.75
N ILE A 152 -11.93 -13.17 1.48
CA ILE A 152 -11.18 -14.36 1.12
C ILE A 152 -10.45 -14.14 -0.21
N GLU A 153 -11.18 -13.67 -1.23
CA GLU A 153 -10.67 -13.40 -2.57
C GLU A 153 -9.58 -12.32 -2.53
N ILE A 154 -9.79 -11.22 -1.80
CA ILE A 154 -8.76 -10.18 -1.67
C ILE A 154 -7.52 -10.73 -0.92
N GLY A 155 -7.71 -11.59 0.08
CA GLY A 155 -6.61 -12.28 0.76
C GLY A 155 -5.86 -13.30 -0.11
N GLU A 156 -6.51 -13.84 -1.14
CA GLU A 156 -5.88 -14.71 -2.14
C GLU A 156 -4.97 -13.93 -3.10
N LEU A 157 -5.30 -12.67 -3.42
CA LEU A 157 -4.41 -11.79 -4.20
C LEU A 157 -3.02 -11.69 -3.57
N TRP A 158 -2.95 -11.57 -2.23
CA TRP A 158 -1.67 -11.59 -1.51
C TRP A 158 -0.91 -12.91 -1.71
N LYS A 159 -1.61 -14.06 -1.61
CA LYS A 159 -0.97 -15.37 -1.78
C LYS A 159 -0.45 -15.57 -3.20
N PHE A 160 -1.16 -15.06 -4.20
CA PHE A 160 -0.68 -15.09 -5.59
C PHE A 160 0.47 -14.12 -5.81
N PHE A 161 0.42 -12.93 -5.21
CA PHE A 161 1.51 -11.96 -5.21
C PHE A 161 2.80 -12.57 -4.65
N GLN A 162 2.76 -13.20 -3.47
CA GLN A 162 3.93 -13.86 -2.87
C GLN A 162 4.54 -14.97 -3.73
N LYS A 163 3.71 -15.62 -4.57
CA LYS A 163 4.12 -16.70 -5.48
C LYS A 163 4.45 -16.20 -6.88
N GLU A 164 4.41 -14.88 -7.11
CA GLU A 164 4.58 -14.23 -8.41
C GLU A 164 3.63 -14.79 -9.48
N ASN A 165 2.44 -15.27 -9.08
CA ASN A 165 1.48 -15.87 -9.98
C ASN A 165 0.53 -14.82 -10.58
N ILE A 166 1.09 -14.00 -11.46
CA ILE A 166 0.38 -12.88 -12.11
C ILE A 166 -0.86 -13.35 -12.89
N SER A 167 -0.82 -14.54 -13.51
CA SER A 167 -1.96 -15.07 -14.27
C SER A 167 -3.20 -15.27 -13.37
N GLU A 168 -3.02 -15.86 -12.19
CA GLU A 168 -4.11 -16.03 -11.22
C GLU A 168 -4.58 -14.69 -10.64
N MET A 169 -3.67 -13.73 -10.42
CA MET A 169 -4.03 -12.39 -9.99
C MET A 169 -4.91 -11.68 -11.03
N ILE A 170 -4.60 -11.80 -12.32
CA ILE A 170 -5.41 -11.23 -13.40
C ILE A 170 -6.80 -11.87 -13.40
N GLN A 171 -6.89 -13.20 -13.40
CA GLN A 171 -8.18 -13.89 -13.40
C GLN A 171 -9.05 -13.54 -12.20
N LEU A 172 -8.45 -13.45 -11.00
CA LEU A 172 -9.19 -13.09 -9.79
C LEU A 172 -9.61 -11.62 -9.79
N SER A 173 -8.73 -10.72 -10.23
CA SER A 173 -9.05 -9.29 -10.31
C SER A 173 -10.11 -8.96 -11.36
N GLU A 174 -10.19 -9.71 -12.48
CA GLU A 174 -11.30 -9.62 -13.44
C GLU A 174 -12.64 -10.00 -12.81
N LYS A 175 -12.69 -11.05 -11.97
CA LYS A 175 -13.91 -11.44 -11.23
C LYS A 175 -14.34 -10.38 -10.23
N LEU A 176 -13.38 -9.69 -9.62
CA LEU A 176 -13.60 -8.65 -8.61
C LEU A 176 -13.92 -7.27 -9.22
N GLN A 177 -13.74 -7.09 -10.54
CA GLN A 177 -13.71 -5.78 -11.20
C GLN A 177 -15.01 -4.97 -11.04
N GLU A 178 -16.18 -5.61 -11.00
CA GLU A 178 -17.45 -4.90 -10.84
C GLU A 178 -17.51 -4.15 -9.50
N ARG A 179 -16.98 -4.75 -8.43
CA ARG A 179 -16.99 -4.18 -7.08
C ARG A 179 -15.74 -3.38 -6.75
N TYR A 180 -14.59 -3.81 -7.28
CA TYR A 180 -13.28 -3.23 -7.03
C TYR A 180 -12.55 -2.95 -8.35
N PRO A 181 -13.01 -1.94 -9.12
CA PRO A 181 -12.50 -1.68 -10.48
C PRO A 181 -11.03 -1.25 -10.53
N PHE A 182 -10.42 -0.97 -9.37
CA PHE A 182 -9.03 -0.57 -9.19
C PHE A 182 -8.05 -1.75 -9.06
N ILE A 183 -8.51 -2.95 -8.67
CA ILE A 183 -7.61 -4.10 -8.45
C ILE A 183 -6.96 -4.55 -9.76
N LEU A 184 -7.73 -4.72 -10.84
CA LEU A 184 -7.19 -5.18 -12.13
C LEU A 184 -6.14 -4.20 -12.70
N PRO A 185 -6.36 -2.87 -12.71
CA PRO A 185 -5.32 -1.90 -13.04
C PRO A 185 -4.02 -2.06 -12.22
N ALA A 186 -4.12 -2.24 -10.90
CA ALA A 186 -2.94 -2.46 -10.05
C ALA A 186 -2.21 -3.76 -10.41
N VAL A 187 -2.94 -4.86 -10.62
CA VAL A 187 -2.34 -6.14 -11.06
C VAL A 187 -1.65 -6.01 -12.42
N LYS A 188 -2.24 -5.27 -13.36
CA LYS A 188 -1.60 -5.00 -14.67
C LYS A 188 -0.35 -4.15 -14.51
N ALA A 189 -0.39 -3.13 -13.65
CA ALA A 189 0.80 -2.33 -13.35
C ALA A 189 1.92 -3.21 -12.76
N LEU A 190 1.60 -4.12 -11.82
CA LEU A 190 2.55 -5.08 -11.28
C LEU A 190 3.22 -5.93 -12.38
N GLN A 191 2.41 -6.45 -13.32
CA GLN A 191 2.90 -7.23 -14.46
C GLN A 191 3.88 -6.41 -15.31
N GLU A 192 3.55 -5.17 -15.61
CA GLU A 192 4.38 -4.29 -16.44
C GLU A 192 5.63 -3.79 -15.72
N SER A 193 5.62 -3.75 -14.39
CA SER A 193 6.77 -3.40 -13.55
C SER A 193 7.59 -4.60 -13.10
N PHE A 194 7.46 -5.77 -13.74
CA PHE A 194 8.34 -6.90 -13.46
C PHE A 194 9.80 -6.46 -13.53
N GLU A 195 10.57 -6.75 -12.47
CA GLU A 195 11.96 -6.27 -12.29
C GLU A 195 12.15 -4.75 -12.48
N PHE A 196 11.10 -3.97 -12.21
CA PHE A 196 11.04 -2.52 -12.41
C PHE A 196 11.32 -2.06 -13.86
N GLU A 197 11.14 -2.92 -14.87
CA GLU A 197 11.48 -2.57 -16.26
C GLU A 197 10.77 -1.31 -16.77
N ARG A 198 9.43 -1.26 -16.68
CA ARG A 198 8.65 -0.10 -17.15
C ARG A 198 8.97 1.17 -16.33
N PRO A 199 9.00 1.14 -14.99
CA PRO A 199 9.48 2.28 -14.20
C PRO A 199 10.86 2.80 -14.63
N LYS A 200 11.85 1.91 -14.79
CA LYS A 200 13.20 2.28 -15.23
C LYS A 200 13.21 2.90 -16.63
N LYS A 201 12.47 2.32 -17.58
CA LYS A 201 12.29 2.87 -18.94
C LYS A 201 11.67 4.27 -18.91
N SER A 202 10.65 4.47 -18.07
CA SER A 202 9.98 5.77 -17.91
C SER A 202 10.95 6.82 -17.35
N ILE A 203 11.72 6.50 -16.32
CA ILE A 203 12.76 7.38 -15.75
C ILE A 203 13.80 7.77 -16.81
N LYS A 204 14.33 6.81 -17.59
CA LYS A 204 15.28 7.08 -18.68
C LYS A 204 14.69 8.03 -19.74
N SER A 205 13.42 7.83 -20.11
CA SER A 205 12.71 8.70 -21.06
C SER A 205 12.59 10.12 -20.52
N ILE A 206 12.18 10.27 -19.25
CA ILE A 206 12.02 11.57 -18.59
C ILE A 206 13.35 12.32 -18.49
N ILE A 207 14.44 11.65 -18.09
CA ILE A 207 15.80 12.24 -18.06
C ILE A 207 16.16 12.82 -19.43
N THR A 208 15.89 12.06 -20.49
CA THR A 208 16.21 12.46 -21.87
C THR A 208 15.34 13.62 -22.36
N GLU A 209 14.03 13.56 -22.10
CA GLU A 209 13.07 14.58 -22.54
C GLU A 209 13.21 15.91 -21.80
N LEU A 210 13.53 15.87 -20.51
CA LEU A 210 13.75 17.06 -19.69
C LEU A 210 15.19 17.60 -19.77
N ASP A 211 16.10 16.85 -20.41
CA ASP A 211 17.54 17.15 -20.48
C ASP A 211 18.14 17.46 -19.09
N THR A 212 17.86 16.59 -18.11
CA THR A 212 18.31 16.79 -16.73
C THR A 212 18.65 15.48 -16.01
N LYS A 213 19.72 15.54 -15.21
CA LYS A 213 20.10 14.49 -14.24
C LYS A 213 19.74 14.88 -12.80
N GLU A 214 18.84 15.85 -12.61
CA GLU A 214 18.33 16.19 -11.28
C GLU A 214 17.16 15.29 -10.89
N PHE A 215 17.23 14.68 -9.71
CA PHE A 215 16.18 13.78 -9.22
C PHE A 215 14.81 14.47 -9.09
N GLY A 216 14.77 15.69 -8.52
CA GLY A 216 13.51 16.37 -8.20
C GLY A 216 12.58 16.59 -9.41
N PRO A 217 13.06 17.19 -10.52
CA PRO A 217 12.29 17.30 -11.76
C PRO A 217 11.83 15.96 -12.32
N VAL A 218 12.72 14.95 -12.34
CA VAL A 218 12.43 13.63 -12.88
C VAL A 218 11.37 12.91 -12.05
N PHE A 219 11.49 12.94 -10.72
CA PHE A 219 10.53 12.35 -9.80
C PHE A 219 9.13 12.95 -9.95
N ARG A 220 9.03 14.28 -10.01
CA ARG A 220 7.72 14.95 -10.20
C ARG A 220 7.04 14.55 -11.51
N GLU A 221 7.82 14.37 -12.57
CA GLU A 221 7.29 13.95 -13.86
C GLU A 221 6.94 12.45 -13.87
N PHE A 222 7.73 11.62 -13.20
CA PHE A 222 7.45 10.20 -13.00
C PHE A 222 6.12 9.99 -12.27
N CYS A 223 5.89 10.70 -11.16
CA CYS A 223 4.63 10.63 -10.41
C CYS A 223 3.41 11.06 -11.25
N LYS A 224 3.57 11.86 -12.30
CA LYS A 224 2.48 12.20 -13.22
C LYS A 224 2.23 11.08 -14.24
N ARG A 225 3.30 10.57 -14.87
CA ARG A 225 3.19 9.60 -15.98
C ARG A 225 2.84 8.20 -15.49
N GLU A 226 3.38 7.83 -14.35
CA GLU A 226 3.30 6.47 -13.80
C GLU A 226 2.63 6.46 -12.41
N ALA A 227 1.63 7.34 -12.21
CA ALA A 227 0.89 7.47 -10.96
C ALA A 227 0.33 6.13 -10.45
N ILE A 228 0.02 5.20 -11.36
CA ILE A 228 -0.50 3.86 -11.05
C ILE A 228 0.45 3.02 -10.17
N TYR A 229 1.75 3.33 -10.13
CA TYR A 229 2.68 2.59 -9.28
C TYR A 229 2.61 3.02 -7.81
N GLY A 230 2.29 4.28 -7.53
CA GLY A 230 2.29 4.81 -6.16
C GLY A 230 3.67 4.84 -5.49
N PHE A 231 4.77 4.73 -6.25
CA PHE A 231 6.11 4.67 -5.67
C PHE A 231 6.54 5.99 -5.01
N GLY A 232 7.09 5.88 -3.81
CA GLY A 232 7.64 6.99 -3.06
C GLY A 232 8.98 7.49 -3.60
N ASP A 233 9.43 8.64 -3.09
CA ASP A 233 10.68 9.27 -3.48
C ASP A 233 11.90 8.37 -3.26
N VAL A 234 11.97 7.66 -2.12
CA VAL A 234 13.09 6.75 -1.84
C VAL A 234 13.18 5.60 -2.86
N GLN A 235 12.05 4.99 -3.21
CA GLN A 235 12.02 3.90 -4.20
C GLN A 235 12.43 4.39 -5.58
N VAL A 236 11.85 5.51 -6.03
CA VAL A 236 12.18 6.08 -7.34
C VAL A 236 13.63 6.58 -7.36
N LYS A 237 14.15 7.10 -6.24
CA LYS A 237 15.53 7.57 -6.12
C LYS A 237 16.52 6.43 -6.32
N ARG A 238 16.29 5.26 -5.73
CA ARG A 238 17.14 4.09 -5.94
C ARG A 238 17.21 3.67 -7.41
N LEU A 239 16.04 3.59 -8.07
CA LEU A 239 15.97 3.28 -9.51
C LEU A 239 16.66 4.36 -10.36
N PHE A 240 16.49 5.63 -9.99
CA PHE A 240 17.12 6.76 -10.65
C PHE A 240 18.64 6.71 -10.53
N ASP A 241 19.17 6.46 -9.34
CA ASP A 241 20.62 6.41 -9.09
C ASP A 241 21.29 5.25 -9.85
N GLU A 242 20.64 4.08 -9.93
CA GLU A 242 21.07 2.97 -10.79
C GLU A 242 21.19 3.41 -12.26
N ILE A 243 20.18 4.12 -12.77
CA ILE A 243 20.16 4.61 -14.15
C ILE A 243 21.26 5.65 -14.40
N ILE A 244 21.50 6.57 -13.45
CA ILE A 244 22.58 7.55 -13.59
C ILE A 244 23.95 6.86 -13.65
N GLN A 245 24.18 5.85 -12.82
CA GLN A 245 25.40 5.05 -12.87
C GLN A 245 25.57 4.32 -14.20
N GLU A 246 24.49 3.75 -14.76
CA GLU A 246 24.52 3.11 -16.09
C GLU A 246 24.84 4.09 -17.22
N LEU A 247 24.45 5.36 -17.11
CA LEU A 247 24.73 6.40 -18.11
C LEU A 247 26.15 6.98 -18.02
N GLU A 248 26.86 6.74 -16.92
CA GLU A 248 28.20 7.25 -16.65
C GLU A 248 29.31 6.22 -16.90
N ASN A 249 28.94 4.94 -17.04
CA ASN A 249 29.81 3.84 -17.42
C ASN A 249 29.74 3.56 -18.93
#